data_AF-X7ZZ29-F1
#
_entry.id   AF-X7ZZ29-F1
#
_cell.length_a   1.000
_cell.length_b   1.000
_cell.length_c   1.000
_cell.angle_alpha   90.00
_cell.angle_beta   90.00
_cell.angle_gamma   90.00
#
_symmetry.space_group_name_H-M   'P 1'
#
loop_
_entity.id
_entity.type
_entity.pdbx_description
1 polymer ?
#
loop_
_entity_poly.entity_id
_entity_poly.type
_entity_poly.pdbx_seq_one_letter_code
_entity_poly.pdbx_strand_id
1 'polypeptide(L)'
;MSVFGQRTPLQVTDLPVAVLFILACSSIGVYGIVLAGWSSGSTYPLLGGVRSTAQVISYEVAMGLSFAAVFLFAGSMSTSRIVSAQDRVWYVFMLLPSFLVYLVSMVGETNRAPFDLPEAEGELVAGFHTEYSSLKFAMFYLAEYINMTTVSALAATLFFGGWHARGR
;
A
#
# COMPACT_ATOMS: atom_id res chain seq x y z
N MET A 1 -10.38 3.42 -23.12
CA MET A 1 -10.28 2.73 -24.44
C MET A 1 -11.67 2.77 -25.05
N SER A 2 -11.86 3.15 -26.31
CA SER A 2 -13.20 3.12 -26.93
C SER A 2 -13.41 1.77 -27.61
N VAL A 3 -14.29 0.94 -27.05
CA VAL A 3 -14.77 -0.28 -27.71
C VAL A 3 -16.18 0.05 -28.19
N PHE A 4 -16.39 0.01 -29.51
CA PHE A 4 -17.68 0.32 -30.17
C PHE A 4 -18.29 1.70 -29.90
N GLY A 5 -17.48 2.77 -29.91
CA GLY A 5 -17.99 4.15 -29.79
C GLY A 5 -18.48 4.55 -28.39
N GLN A 6 -18.43 3.64 -27.42
CA GLN A 6 -18.59 3.94 -25.99
C GLN A 6 -17.20 4.08 -25.36
N ARG A 7 -16.94 5.23 -24.72
CA ARG A 7 -15.75 5.39 -23.87
C ARG A 7 -15.98 4.58 -22.59
N THR A 8 -15.49 3.35 -22.55
CA THR A 8 -15.39 2.61 -21.29
C THR A 8 -14.18 3.13 -20.51
N PRO A 9 -14.38 3.81 -19.37
CA PRO A 9 -13.28 4.05 -18.45
C PRO A 9 -12.77 2.68 -17.98
N LEU A 10 -11.45 2.50 -17.96
CA LEU A 10 -10.80 1.28 -17.49
C LEU A 10 -10.74 1.30 -15.95
N GLN A 11 -11.88 1.59 -15.34
CA GLN A 11 -12.05 1.80 -13.92
C GLN A 11 -13.42 1.23 -13.53
N VAL A 12 -13.42 0.29 -12.60
CA VAL A 12 -14.63 -0.44 -12.18
C VAL A 12 -15.63 0.51 -11.48
N THR A 13 -15.13 1.48 -10.70
CA THR A 13 -15.95 2.50 -10.03
C THR A 13 -15.19 3.82 -9.88
N ASP A 14 -15.80 4.94 -10.27
CA ASP A 14 -15.28 6.29 -10.00
C ASP A 14 -15.90 6.85 -8.71
N LEU A 15 -15.29 6.54 -7.58
CA LEU A 15 -15.67 7.16 -6.31
C LEU A 15 -14.97 8.51 -6.15
N PRO A 16 -15.67 9.57 -5.72
CA PRO A 16 -15.05 10.86 -5.41
C PRO A 16 -13.91 10.78 -4.37
N VAL A 17 -13.92 9.73 -3.55
CA VAL A 17 -12.95 9.47 -2.47
C VAL A 17 -12.22 8.13 -2.67
N ALA A 18 -12.01 7.70 -3.92
CA ALA A 18 -11.43 6.40 -4.25
C ALA A 18 -10.08 6.14 -3.55
N VAL A 19 -9.20 7.13 -3.47
CA VAL A 19 -7.88 6.97 -2.84
C VAL A 19 -7.99 6.78 -1.32
N LEU A 20 -8.90 7.52 -0.67
CA LEU A 20 -9.15 7.36 0.77
C LEU A 20 -9.79 6.00 1.09
N PHE A 21 -10.64 5.50 0.20
CA PHE A 21 -11.24 4.18 0.34
C PHE A 21 -10.18 3.08 0.31
N ILE A 22 -9.21 3.17 -0.61
CA ILE A 22 -8.12 2.17 -0.70
C ILE A 22 -7.24 2.22 0.57
N LEU A 23 -6.89 3.42 1.06
CA LEU A 23 -6.19 3.57 2.34
C LEU A 23 -6.96 2.94 3.49
N ALA A 24 -8.27 3.20 3.60
CA ALA A 24 -9.11 2.63 4.64
C ALA A 24 -9.13 1.09 4.57
N CYS A 25 -9.18 0.50 3.36
CA CYS A 25 -9.08 -0.94 3.21
C CYS A 25 -7.70 -1.50 3.60
N SER A 26 -6.60 -0.79 3.31
CA SER A 26 -5.25 -1.19 3.75
C SER A 26 -5.15 -1.24 5.27
N SER A 27 -5.70 -0.22 5.95
CA SER A 27 -5.68 -0.11 7.42
C SER A 27 -6.35 -1.29 8.14
N ILE A 28 -7.31 -1.96 7.48
CA ILE A 28 -7.96 -3.15 8.04
C ILE A 28 -6.98 -4.33 8.11
N GLY A 29 -6.02 -4.42 7.17
CA GLY A 29 -4.99 -5.46 7.15
C GLY A 29 -4.09 -5.44 8.38
N VAL A 30 -3.86 -4.26 8.97
CA VAL A 30 -3.04 -4.09 10.19
C VAL A 30 -3.61 -4.86 11.38
N TYR A 31 -4.94 -4.94 11.50
CA TYR A 31 -5.58 -5.74 12.55
C TYR A 31 -5.25 -7.24 12.44
N GLY A 32 -4.99 -7.74 11.23
CA GLY A 32 -4.54 -9.11 11.01
C GLY A 32 -3.20 -9.40 11.70
N ILE A 33 -2.27 -8.44 11.65
CA ILE A 33 -0.94 -8.55 12.29
C ILE A 33 -1.08 -8.56 13.81
N VAL A 34 -1.90 -7.65 14.35
CA VAL A 34 -2.16 -7.57 15.80
C VAL A 34 -2.79 -8.85 16.34
N LEU A 35 -3.83 -9.35 15.66
CA LEU A 35 -4.54 -10.55 16.09
C LEU A 35 -3.68 -11.81 15.93
N ALA A 36 -2.85 -11.88 14.89
CA ALA A 36 -1.88 -12.96 14.72
C ALA A 36 -0.88 -13.01 15.89
N GLY A 37 -0.27 -11.87 16.24
CA GLY A 37 0.65 -11.77 17.38
C GLY A 37 -0.02 -12.10 18.72
N TRP A 38 -1.27 -11.67 18.93
CA TRP A 38 -2.04 -12.00 20.13
C TRP A 38 -2.37 -13.49 20.23
N SER A 39 -2.67 -14.15 19.09
CA SER A 39 -3.05 -15.56 19.06
C SER A 39 -1.90 -16.53 19.39
N SER A 40 -0.65 -16.08 19.33
CA SER A 40 0.54 -16.91 19.58
C SER A 40 0.75 -17.30 21.05
N GLY A 41 0.02 -16.71 22.00
CA GLY A 41 -0.04 -17.17 23.38
C GLY A 41 1.23 -17.00 24.23
N SER A 42 2.29 -16.37 23.71
CA SER A 42 3.52 -16.08 24.46
C SER A 42 3.94 -14.60 24.34
N THR A 43 4.70 -14.11 25.34
CA THR A 43 4.99 -12.69 25.52
C THR A 43 5.93 -12.10 24.46
N TYR A 44 6.85 -12.91 23.91
CA TYR A 44 7.84 -12.44 22.93
C TYR A 44 7.23 -12.20 21.52
N PRO A 45 6.46 -13.13 20.94
CA PRO A 45 5.69 -12.88 19.70
C PRO A 45 4.69 -11.74 19.84
N LEU A 46 4.07 -11.56 21.02
CA LEU A 46 3.19 -10.42 21.27
C LEU A 46 3.95 -9.08 21.18
N LEU A 47 5.13 -8.98 21.80
CA LEU A 47 5.97 -7.77 21.73
C LEU A 47 6.48 -7.51 20.32
N GLY A 48 6.86 -8.55 19.57
CA GLY A 48 7.23 -8.46 18.15
C GLY A 48 6.07 -7.98 17.28
N GLY A 49 4.87 -8.54 17.48
CA GLY A 49 3.65 -8.14 16.77
C GLY A 49 3.24 -6.69 17.05
N VAL A 50 3.34 -6.22 18.30
CA VAL A 50 3.06 -4.80 18.65
C VAL A 50 4.06 -3.85 17.98
N ARG A 51 5.35 -4.21 17.92
CA ARG A 51 6.37 -3.40 17.24
C ARG A 51 6.14 -3.32 15.74
N SER A 52 5.84 -4.46 15.11
CA SER A 52 5.47 -4.52 13.68
C SER A 52 4.24 -3.65 13.39
N THR A 53 3.21 -3.77 14.22
CA THR A 53 1.97 -2.99 14.09
C THR A 53 2.26 -1.49 14.20
N ALA A 54 3.03 -1.07 15.20
CA ALA A 54 3.40 0.34 15.38
C ALA A 54 4.18 0.89 14.17
N GLN A 55 5.06 0.07 13.59
CA GLN A 55 5.79 0.41 12.37
C GLN A 55 4.86 0.60 11.17
N VAL A 56 4.00 -0.39 10.89
CA VAL A 56 3.09 -0.35 9.75
C VAL A 56 2.15 0.85 9.83
N ILE A 57 1.56 1.12 11.00
CA ILE A 57 0.68 2.29 11.20
C ILE A 57 1.44 3.60 10.97
N SER A 58 2.68 3.70 11.46
CA SER A 58 3.48 4.91 11.31
C SER A 58 3.79 5.22 9.83
N TYR A 59 4.14 4.19 9.06
CA TYR A 59 4.40 4.33 7.63
C TYR A 59 3.12 4.53 6.80
N GLU A 60 2.01 3.91 7.19
CA GLU A 60 0.71 4.10 6.53
C GLU A 60 0.22 5.55 6.66
N VAL A 61 0.38 6.16 7.84
CA VAL A 61 0.04 7.58 8.05
C VAL A 61 0.96 8.49 7.22
N ALA A 62 2.27 8.24 7.22
CA ALA A 62 3.22 9.00 6.41
C ALA A 62 2.92 8.89 4.90
N MET A 63 2.56 7.69 4.45
CA MET A 63 2.11 7.43 3.09
C MET A 63 0.84 8.21 2.76
N GLY A 64 -0.18 8.17 3.62
CA GLY A 64 -1.42 8.91 3.42
C GLY A 64 -1.22 10.43 3.35
N LEU A 65 -0.34 10.98 4.20
CA LEU A 65 0.04 12.40 4.16
C LEU A 65 0.76 12.79 2.88
N SER A 66 1.57 11.90 2.30
CA SER A 66 2.24 12.18 1.02
C SER A 66 1.24 12.45 -0.12
N PHE A 67 0.04 11.86 -0.06
CA PHE A 67 -1.02 12.09 -1.06
C PHE A 67 -1.69 13.45 -0.94
N ALA A 68 -1.59 14.15 0.18
CA ALA A 68 -2.20 15.46 0.36
C ALA A 68 -1.75 16.45 -0.73
N ALA A 69 -0.46 16.43 -1.09
CA ALA A 69 0.08 17.26 -2.16
C ALA A 69 -0.53 16.91 -3.53
N VAL A 70 -0.76 15.62 -3.80
CA VAL A 70 -1.39 15.13 -5.03
C VAL A 70 -2.85 15.59 -5.10
N PHE A 71 -3.61 15.50 -3.99
CA PHE A 71 -5.00 15.93 -3.95
C PHE A 71 -5.15 17.44 -4.14
N LEU A 72 -4.26 18.23 -3.55
CA LEU A 72 -4.26 19.69 -3.72
C LEU A 72 -3.96 20.09 -5.17
N PHE A 73 -3.04 19.39 -5.85
CA PHE A 73 -2.71 19.65 -7.25
C PHE A 73 -3.79 19.17 -8.22
N ALA A 74 -4.35 17.99 -7.99
CA ALA A 74 -5.40 17.41 -8.83
C ALA A 74 -6.78 18.06 -8.61
N GLY A 75 -6.99 18.71 -7.46
CA GLY A 75 -8.29 19.28 -7.04
C GLY A 75 -9.37 18.20 -6.80
N SER A 76 -8.98 16.94 -6.65
CA SER A 76 -9.88 15.80 -6.49
C SER A 76 -9.19 14.62 -5.81
N MET A 77 -9.98 13.78 -5.16
CA MET A 77 -9.55 12.49 -4.58
C MET A 77 -10.01 11.28 -5.41
N SER A 78 -10.64 11.52 -6.57
CA SER A 78 -10.96 10.49 -7.56
C SER A 78 -9.70 10.12 -8.33
N THR A 79 -9.42 8.82 -8.42
CA THR A 79 -8.29 8.27 -9.19
C THR A 79 -8.40 8.63 -10.67
N SER A 80 -9.62 8.66 -11.24
CA SER A 80 -9.86 9.07 -12.64
C SER A 80 -9.43 10.51 -12.87
N ARG A 81 -9.87 11.42 -12.00
CA ARG A 81 -9.53 12.84 -12.10
C ARG A 81 -8.05 13.08 -11.88
N ILE A 82 -7.44 12.41 -10.91
CA ILE A 82 -6.00 12.50 -10.63
C ILE A 82 -5.19 12.05 -11.85
N VAL A 83 -5.58 10.96 -12.53
CA VAL A 83 -4.91 10.51 -13.76
C VAL A 83 -5.11 11.52 -14.89
N SER A 84 -6.32 12.03 -15.10
CA SER A 84 -6.58 13.05 -16.14
C SER A 84 -5.86 14.38 -15.90
N ALA A 85 -5.61 14.74 -14.64
CA ALA A 85 -4.89 15.96 -14.29
C ALA A 85 -3.38 15.86 -14.58
N GLN A 86 -2.86 14.66 -14.88
CA GLN A 86 -1.46 14.39 -15.21
C GLN A 86 -1.15 14.42 -16.72
N ASP A 87 -2.05 14.95 -17.55
CA ASP A 87 -1.91 14.98 -19.03
C ASP A 87 -0.65 15.71 -19.53
N ARG A 88 -0.19 16.75 -18.84
CA ARG A 88 0.97 17.57 -19.26
C ARG A 88 2.30 17.07 -18.68
N VAL A 89 2.34 16.88 -17.37
CA VAL A 89 3.54 16.51 -16.60
C VAL A 89 3.13 15.52 -15.52
N TRP A 90 3.92 14.46 -15.34
CA TRP A 90 3.71 13.50 -14.27
C TRP A 90 3.99 14.11 -12.90
N TYR A 91 3.22 13.70 -11.90
CA TYR A 91 3.38 14.20 -10.55
C TYR A 91 4.68 13.76 -9.89
N VAL A 92 5.37 12.70 -10.38
CA VAL A 92 6.76 12.41 -9.94
C VAL A 92 7.66 13.64 -10.04
N PHE A 93 7.62 14.37 -11.17
CA PHE A 93 8.53 15.49 -11.39
C PHE A 93 8.09 16.75 -10.64
N MET A 94 6.78 16.97 -10.55
CA MET A 94 6.23 18.18 -9.94
C MET A 94 6.17 18.08 -8.40
N LEU A 95 5.96 16.87 -7.88
CA LEU A 95 5.80 16.55 -6.47
C LEU A 95 6.91 15.60 -6.00
N LEU A 96 8.15 15.82 -6.46
CA LEU A 96 9.31 14.98 -6.12
C LEU A 96 9.46 14.75 -4.60
N PRO A 97 9.29 15.75 -3.71
CA PRO A 97 9.39 15.51 -2.26
C PRO A 97 8.30 14.56 -1.74
N SER A 98 7.07 14.72 -2.22
CA SER A 98 5.95 13.83 -1.85
C SER A 98 6.18 12.41 -2.38
N PHE A 99 6.70 12.28 -3.60
CA PHE A 99 7.07 10.99 -4.17
C PHE A 99 8.18 10.29 -3.36
N LEU A 100 9.20 11.02 -2.91
CA LEU A 100 10.27 10.45 -2.09
C LEU A 100 9.76 9.97 -0.73
N VAL A 101 8.89 10.75 -0.06
CA VAL A 101 8.25 10.34 1.20
C VAL A 101 7.38 9.11 0.97
N TYR A 102 6.63 9.09 -0.13
CA TYR A 102 5.81 7.95 -0.51
C TYR A 102 6.66 6.69 -0.73
N LEU A 103 7.76 6.81 -1.47
CA LEU A 103 8.65 5.69 -1.78
C LEU A 103 9.29 5.11 -0.53
N VAL A 104 9.75 5.95 0.40
CA VAL A 104 10.29 5.49 1.69
C VAL A 104 9.20 4.83 2.54
N SER A 105 8.02 5.44 2.61
CA SER A 105 6.90 4.90 3.40
C SER A 105 6.39 3.55 2.86
N MET A 106 6.32 3.40 1.54
CA MET A 106 5.95 2.16 0.86
C MET A 106 6.89 1.00 1.21
N VAL A 107 8.21 1.26 1.29
CA VAL A 107 9.19 0.24 1.70
C VAL A 107 9.01 -0.13 3.17
N GLY A 108 8.72 0.87 4.02
CA GLY A 108 8.45 0.65 5.45
C GLY A 108 7.17 -0.13 5.74
N GLU A 109 6.10 0.10 4.99
CA GLU A 109 4.81 -0.60 5.12
C GLU A 109 4.87 -2.05 4.65
N THR A 110 5.66 -2.33 3.62
CA THR A 110 5.86 -3.70 3.11
C THR A 110 6.85 -4.51 3.95
N ASN A 111 7.32 -3.97 5.09
CA ASN A 111 8.29 -4.61 6.01
C ASN A 111 9.53 -5.18 5.32
N ARG A 112 9.91 -4.62 4.15
CA ARG A 112 11.05 -5.10 3.37
C ARG A 112 12.35 -4.44 3.80
N ALA A 113 13.47 -5.12 3.61
CA ALA A 113 14.80 -4.57 3.82
C ALA A 113 14.95 -3.19 3.14
N PRO A 114 15.37 -2.12 3.84
CA PRO A 114 16.11 -2.06 5.11
C PRO A 114 15.27 -1.91 6.40
N PHE A 115 13.94 -1.93 6.33
CA PHE A 115 13.04 -1.71 7.49
C PHE A 115 12.44 -3.00 8.07
N ASP A 116 13.18 -4.09 7.95
CA ASP A 116 12.73 -5.43 8.30
C ASP A 116 12.94 -5.78 9.80
N LEU A 117 12.58 -4.85 10.68
CA LEU A 117 12.73 -5.00 12.13
C LEU A 117 11.86 -6.14 12.74
N PRO A 118 10.67 -6.47 12.23
CA PRO A 118 9.83 -7.52 12.81
C PRO A 118 10.18 -8.95 12.37
N GLU A 119 10.67 -9.13 11.14
CA GLU A 119 10.96 -10.46 10.58
C GLU A 119 12.36 -10.95 11.04
N ALA A 120 13.27 -10.03 11.37
CA ALA A 120 14.65 -10.32 11.76
C ALA A 120 14.88 -10.70 13.25
N GLU A 121 14.02 -10.30 14.19
CA GLU A 121 14.35 -10.39 15.64
C GLU A 121 13.72 -11.59 16.40
N GLY A 122 12.85 -12.42 15.81
CA GLY A 122 12.04 -13.37 16.60
C GLY A 122 11.84 -14.81 16.12
N GLU A 123 11.56 -15.09 14.84
CA GLU A 123 10.90 -16.36 14.49
C GLU A 123 11.46 -17.16 13.29
N LEU A 124 12.51 -16.71 12.60
CA LEU A 124 13.01 -17.39 11.40
C LEU A 124 14.12 -18.44 11.60
N VAL A 125 14.32 -18.99 12.82
CA VAL A 125 15.31 -20.07 13.01
C VAL A 125 14.75 -21.41 13.50
N ALA A 126 13.54 -21.53 14.05
CA ALA A 126 13.10 -22.86 14.53
C ALA A 126 11.59 -23.15 14.73
N GLY A 127 10.65 -22.22 14.54
CA GLY A 127 9.23 -22.45 14.92
C GLY A 127 8.28 -22.85 13.79
N PHE A 128 8.44 -22.26 12.59
CA PHE A 128 7.43 -22.34 11.53
C PHE A 128 7.37 -23.67 10.77
N HIS A 129 8.44 -24.46 10.78
CA HIS A 129 8.43 -25.77 10.10
C HIS A 129 7.75 -26.88 10.89
N THR A 130 7.42 -26.67 12.18
CA THR A 130 6.93 -27.74 13.05
C THR A 130 5.50 -27.54 13.58
N GLU A 131 4.94 -26.32 13.61
CA GLU A 131 3.65 -26.10 14.29
C GLU A 131 2.53 -25.44 13.46
N TYR A 132 2.81 -24.84 12.30
CA TYR A 132 1.78 -24.23 11.45
C TYR A 132 1.58 -25.03 10.15
N SER A 133 0.33 -25.47 9.91
CA SER A 133 -0.08 -26.05 8.62
C SER A 133 0.30 -25.11 7.48
N SER A 134 0.94 -25.67 6.44
CA SER A 134 1.49 -24.98 5.26
C SER A 134 0.55 -23.96 4.61
N LEU A 135 -0.76 -24.12 4.78
CA LEU A 135 -1.78 -23.22 4.25
C LEU A 135 -1.80 -21.84 4.92
N LYS A 136 -1.63 -21.75 6.25
CA LYS A 136 -1.67 -20.46 6.97
C LYS A 136 -0.46 -19.59 6.60
N PHE A 137 0.70 -20.22 6.48
CA PHE A 137 1.93 -19.58 5.98
C PHE A 137 1.75 -19.03 4.56
N ALA A 138 1.19 -19.84 3.65
CA ALA A 138 0.92 -19.41 2.27
C ALA A 138 -0.04 -18.19 2.22
N MET A 139 -1.02 -18.12 3.12
CA MET A 139 -1.96 -16.99 3.18
C MET A 139 -1.30 -15.69 3.65
N PHE A 140 -0.34 -15.74 4.59
CA PHE A 140 0.42 -14.56 5.01
C PHE A 140 1.28 -13.99 3.87
N TYR A 141 2.03 -14.84 3.17
CA TYR A 141 2.81 -14.42 2.00
C TYR A 141 1.92 -13.85 0.90
N LEU A 142 0.80 -14.51 0.60
CA LEU A 142 -0.15 -14.02 -0.40
C LEU A 142 -0.68 -12.64 -0.03
N ALA A 143 -1.04 -12.41 1.24
CA ALA A 143 -1.51 -11.12 1.72
C ALA A 143 -0.44 -10.02 1.57
N GLU A 144 0.81 -10.33 1.90
CA GLU A 144 1.93 -9.40 1.74
C GLU A 144 2.16 -9.02 0.26
N TYR A 145 2.14 -10.00 -0.65
CA TYR A 145 2.27 -9.75 -2.09
C TYR A 145 1.09 -8.94 -2.66
N ILE A 146 -0.13 -9.20 -2.19
CA ILE A 146 -1.31 -8.41 -2.57
C ILE A 146 -1.15 -6.96 -2.08
N ASN A 147 -0.67 -6.76 -0.85
CA ASN A 147 -0.43 -5.41 -0.34
C ASN A 147 0.64 -4.68 -1.16
N MET A 148 1.77 -5.34 -1.43
CA MET A 148 2.86 -4.78 -2.24
C MET A 148 2.39 -4.39 -3.65
N THR A 149 1.55 -5.23 -4.27
CA THR A 149 0.95 -4.93 -5.57
C THR A 149 -0.02 -3.75 -5.49
N THR A 150 -0.80 -3.64 -4.42
CA THR A 150 -1.76 -2.56 -4.20
C THR A 150 -1.07 -1.21 -4.02
N VAL A 151 -0.05 -1.15 -3.16
CA VAL A 151 0.73 0.07 -2.94
C VAL A 151 1.49 0.45 -4.22
N SER A 152 2.05 -0.52 -4.96
CA SER A 152 2.68 -0.24 -6.27
C SER A 152 1.69 0.33 -7.30
N ALA A 153 0.47 -0.19 -7.33
CA ALA A 153 -0.58 0.30 -8.23
C ALA A 153 -1.03 1.74 -7.86
N LEU A 154 -1.09 2.06 -6.57
CA LEU A 154 -1.32 3.43 -6.10
C LEU A 154 -0.19 4.37 -6.53
N ALA A 155 1.06 3.95 -6.41
CA ALA A 155 2.21 4.71 -6.88
C ALA A 155 2.09 5.05 -8.38
N ALA A 156 1.78 4.03 -9.19
CA ALA A 156 1.63 4.16 -10.63
C ALA A 156 0.48 5.11 -11.02
N THR A 157 -0.66 5.01 -10.33
CA THR A 157 -1.83 5.85 -10.60
C THR A 157 -1.66 7.30 -10.14
N LEU A 158 -1.06 7.52 -8.97
CA LEU A 158 -0.93 8.85 -8.38
C LEU A 158 0.25 9.64 -8.91
N PHE A 159 1.38 8.99 -9.23
CA PHE A 159 2.60 9.70 -9.60
C PHE A 159 3.00 9.54 -11.08
N PHE A 160 2.70 8.41 -11.71
CA PHE A 160 3.16 8.06 -13.07
C PHE A 160 2.07 8.16 -14.15
N GLY A 161 0.91 8.78 -13.87
CA GLY A 161 -0.15 8.98 -14.86
C GLY A 161 -1.04 7.75 -15.11
N GLY A 162 -0.95 6.71 -14.29
CA GLY A 162 -1.85 5.55 -14.32
C GLY A 162 -1.95 4.88 -15.69
N TRP A 163 -3.18 4.74 -16.21
CA TRP A 163 -3.45 4.13 -17.53
C TRP A 163 -3.36 5.13 -18.69
N HIS A 164 -3.28 6.44 -18.44
CA HIS A 164 -2.98 7.43 -19.47
C HIS A 164 -1.46 7.47 -19.69
N ALA A 165 -0.93 6.37 -20.23
CA ALA A 165 0.43 6.35 -20.76
C ALA A 165 0.47 7.23 -22.02
N ARG A 166 0.75 8.53 -21.83
CA ARG A 166 0.99 9.59 -22.82
C ARG A 166 0.80 9.14 -24.27
N GLY A 167 -0.44 8.89 -24.63
CA GLY A 167 -0.86 8.41 -25.93
C GLY A 167 -1.48 9.58 -26.65
N ARG A 168 -0.82 10.02 -27.72
CA ARG A 168 -1.49 10.78 -28.78
C ARG A 168 -2.69 9.99 -29.30
#